data_AF-A0A7V7WUC2-F1
#
_entry.id   AF-A0A7V7WUC2-F1
#
_cell.length_a   1.000
_cell.length_b   1.000
_cell.length_c   1.000
_cell.angle_alpha   90.00
_cell.angle_beta   90.00
_cell.angle_gamma   90.00
#
_symmetry.space_group_name_H-M   'P 1'
#
loop_
_entity.id
_entity.type
_entity.pdbx_description
1 polymer ?
#
loop_
_entity_poly.entity_id
_entity_poly.type
_entity_poly.pdbx_seq_one_letter_code
_entity_poly.pdbx_strand_id
1 'polypeptide(L)'
;MSERIRIAIDGSSAVSGLLETPPSPLACYVFGHGAGAGMEHPFMTRVALGLAERGIATLRYQFPYMERGTRRPDAPKVAHAVVRAAVAA
;
A
#
# COMPACT_ATOMS: atom_id res chain seq x y z
N MET A 1 -7.23 -13.38 -0.34
CA MET A 1 -6.05 -13.84 -1.10
C MET A 1 -5.06 -12.70 -1.08
N SER A 2 -3.82 -12.98 -0.68
CA SER A 2 -2.77 -11.98 -0.60
C SER A 2 -1.85 -12.07 -1.81
N GLU A 3 -1.65 -10.95 -2.50
CA GLU A 3 -0.82 -10.86 -3.71
C GLU A 3 0.13 -9.66 -3.60
N ARG A 4 1.41 -9.89 -3.88
CA ARG A 4 2.38 -8.80 -4.00
C ARG A 4 2.37 -8.25 -5.42
N ILE A 5 2.16 -6.94 -5.53
CA ILE A 5 2.10 -6.24 -6.83
C ILE A 5 3.18 -5.16 -6.90
N ARG A 6 3.48 -4.69 -8.12
CA ARG A 6 4.34 -3.53 -8.37
C ARG A 6 3.47 -2.37 -8.87
N ILE A 7 3.56 -1.22 -8.20
CA ILE A 7 2.77 -0.03 -8.50
C ILE A 7 3.69 0.98 -9.18
N ALA A 8 3.44 1.25 -10.46
CA ALA A 8 4.17 2.28 -11.20
C ALA A 8 3.74 3.68 -10.73
N ILE A 9 4.70 4.51 -10.31
CA ILE A 9 4.46 5.89 -9.87
C ILE A 9 4.54 6.83 -11.07
N ASP A 10 5.49 6.57 -11.95
CA ASP A 10 5.70 7.20 -13.24
C ASP A 10 6.26 6.14 -14.23
N GLY A 11 6.60 6.55 -15.46
CA GLY A 11 7.15 5.64 -16.47
C GLY A 11 8.54 5.05 -16.15
N SER A 12 9.15 5.40 -15.02
CA SER A 12 10.52 5.02 -14.64
C SER A 12 10.68 4.46 -13.23
N SER A 13 9.69 4.65 -12.34
CA SER A 13 9.76 4.27 -10.93
C SER A 13 8.51 3.51 -10.47
N ALA A 14 8.71 2.54 -9.59
CA ALA A 14 7.65 1.74 -9.02
C ALA A 14 7.96 1.33 -7.58
N VAL A 15 6.92 1.17 -6.77
CA VAL A 15 6.98 0.69 -5.39
C VAL A 15 6.25 -0.64 -5.22
N SER A 16 6.58 -1.35 -4.16
CA SER A 16 5.92 -2.60 -3.81
C SER A 16 4.56 -2.36 -3.17
N GLY A 17 3.59 -3.18 -3.54
CA GLY A 17 2.25 -3.26 -2.96
C GLY A 17 1.94 -4.66 -2.42
N LEU A 18 0.92 -4.75 -1.58
CA LEU A 18 0.34 -5.99 -1.09
C LEU A 18 -1.19 -5.84 -1.10
N LEU A 19 -1.82 -6.55 -2.04
CA LEU A 19 -3.26 -6.57 -2.23
C LEU A 19 -3.85 -7.75 -1.45
N GLU A 20 -4.80 -7.45 -0.57
CA GLU A 20 -5.63 -8.46 0.10
C GLU A 20 -7.04 -8.40 -0.47
N THR A 21 -7.45 -9.44 -1.19
CA THR A 21 -8.74 -9.49 -1.89
C THR A 21 -9.65 -10.56 -1.27
N PRO A 22 -10.81 -10.20 -0.70
CA PRO A 22 -11.84 -11.17 -0.34
C PRO A 22 -12.57 -11.70 -1.59
N PRO A 23 -13.33 -12.81 -1.50
CA PRO A 23 -13.97 -13.43 -2.67
C PRO A 23 -14.95 -12.52 -3.44
N SER A 24 -15.61 -11.58 -2.75
CA SER A 24 -16.55 -10.61 -3.34
C SER A 24 -16.36 -9.25 -2.67
N PRO A 25 -15.40 -8.42 -3.13
CA PRO A 25 -15.08 -7.15 -2.49
C PRO A 25 -16.15 -6.08 -2.77
N LEU A 26 -16.63 -5.42 -1.71
CA LEU A 26 -17.56 -4.29 -1.78
C LEU A 26 -16.83 -2.96 -2.08
N ALA A 27 -15.60 -2.85 -1.61
CA ALA A 27 -14.73 -1.70 -1.83
C ALA A 27 -13.26 -2.11 -1.66
N CYS A 28 -12.34 -1.26 -2.10
CA CYS A 28 -10.92 -1.37 -1.82
C CYS A 28 -10.43 -0.17 -1.01
N TYR A 29 -9.81 -0.42 0.14
CA TYR A 29 -9.15 0.59 0.94
C TYR A 29 -7.66 0.66 0.56
N VAL A 30 -7.27 1.79 -0.04
CA VAL A 30 -5.88 2.11 -0.36
C VAL A 30 -5.17 2.58 0.91
N PHE A 31 -4.43 1.67 1.52
CA PHE A 31 -4.01 1.74 2.92
C PHE A 31 -2.52 2.10 3.05
N GLY A 32 -2.24 3.40 3.04
CA GLY A 32 -0.88 3.94 3.23
C GLY A 32 -0.39 3.83 4.68
N HIS A 33 0.89 3.49 4.86
CA HIS A 33 1.50 3.39 6.18
C HIS A 33 1.96 4.76 6.73
N GLY A 34 2.10 4.86 8.06
CA GLY A 34 2.75 6.01 8.72
C GLY A 34 4.28 5.95 8.68
N ALA A 35 4.95 7.03 9.10
CA ALA A 35 6.40 7.09 9.10
C ALA A 35 7.04 5.94 9.92
N GLY A 36 8.05 5.27 9.35
CA GLY A 36 8.81 4.18 9.98
C GLY A 36 8.10 2.81 10.09
N ALA A 37 6.83 2.67 9.71
CA ALA A 37 6.10 1.41 9.89
C ALA A 37 6.29 0.42 8.72
N GLY A 38 6.12 0.89 7.49
CA GLY A 38 6.07 0.04 6.30
C GLY A 38 4.74 -0.72 6.15
N MET A 39 4.44 -1.18 4.94
CA MET A 39 3.17 -1.83 4.58
C MET A 39 2.91 -3.18 5.27
N GLU A 40 3.97 -3.84 5.74
CA GLU A 40 3.90 -5.15 6.43
C GLU A 40 3.79 -5.03 7.94
N HIS A 41 3.73 -3.82 8.49
CA HIS A 41 3.66 -3.62 9.93
C HIS A 41 2.52 -4.48 10.54
N PRO A 42 2.74 -5.22 11.65
CA PRO A 42 1.77 -6.20 12.15
C PRO A 42 0.37 -5.64 12.41
N PHE A 43 0.27 -4.37 12.83
CA PHE A 43 -1.01 -3.67 12.94
C PHE A 43 -1.75 -3.59 11.61
N MET A 44 -1.08 -3.17 10.53
CA MET A 44 -1.68 -3.03 9.21
C MET A 44 -2.10 -4.39 8.64
N THR A 45 -1.30 -5.43 8.86
CA THR A 45 -1.65 -6.80 8.47
C THR A 45 -2.93 -7.26 9.17
N ARG A 46 -3.05 -7.05 10.49
CA ARG A 46 -4.28 -7.42 11.22
C ARG A 46 -5.50 -6.63 10.76
N VAL A 47 -5.34 -5.33 10.49
CA VAL A 47 -6.43 -4.49 9.95
C VAL A 47 -6.86 -4.97 8.56
N ALA A 48 -5.91 -5.27 7.67
CA ALA A 48 -6.19 -5.78 6.33
C ALA A 48 -6.99 -7.09 6.35
N LEU A 49 -6.57 -8.05 7.18
CA LEU A 49 -7.26 -9.33 7.33
C LEU A 49 -8.68 -9.14 7.91
N GLY A 50 -8.83 -8.33 8.96
CA GLY A 50 -10.14 -8.04 9.53
C GLY A 50 -11.08 -7.30 8.58
N LEU A 51 -10.56 -6.42 7.72
CA LEU A 51 -11.32 -5.77 6.66
C LEU A 51 -11.74 -6.76 5.57
N ALA A 52 -10.86 -7.68 5.18
CA ALA A 52 -11.16 -8.72 4.20
C ALA A 52 -12.30 -9.65 4.67
N GLU A 53 -12.32 -10.04 5.96
CA GLU A 53 -13.44 -10.78 6.57
C GLU A 53 -14.79 -10.06 6.43
N ARG A 54 -14.77 -8.72 6.27
CA ARG A 54 -15.95 -7.86 6.14
C ARG A 54 -16.23 -7.45 4.69
N GLY A 55 -15.57 -8.11 3.73
CA GLY A 55 -15.76 -7.85 2.29
C GLY A 55 -15.05 -6.58 1.80
N ILE A 56 -14.09 -6.03 2.55
CA ILE A 56 -13.32 -4.86 2.14
C ILE A 56 -11.92 -5.31 1.72
N ALA A 57 -11.58 -5.16 0.44
CA ALA A 57 -10.22 -5.37 -0.04
C ALA A 57 -9.29 -4.28 0.52
N THR A 58 -8.01 -4.59 0.64
CA THR A 58 -7.01 -3.56 0.98
C THR A 58 -5.83 -3.62 0.04
N LEU A 59 -5.37 -2.46 -0.42
CA LEU A 59 -4.10 -2.31 -1.08
C LEU A 59 -3.15 -1.54 -0.16
N ARG A 60 -2.23 -2.26 0.47
CA ARG A 60 -1.13 -1.66 1.24
C ARG A 60 0.05 -1.44 0.31
N TYR A 61 0.82 -0.38 0.48
CA TYR A 61 1.94 -0.05 -0.41
C TYR A 61 3.05 0.68 0.33
N GLN A 62 4.26 0.58 -0.21
CA GLN A 62 5.41 1.33 0.30
C GLN A 62 5.46 2.74 -0.25
N PHE A 63 5.88 3.67 0.60
CA PHE A 63 6.50 4.89 0.10
C PHE A 63 7.96 4.61 -0.28
N PRO A 64 8.52 5.28 -1.32
CA PRO A 64 9.88 5.03 -1.80
C PRO A 64 10.96 5.06 -0.71
N TYR A 65 10.81 5.90 0.32
CA TYR A 65 11.77 5.94 1.41
C TYR A 65 11.81 4.64 2.23
N MET A 66 10.65 4.00 2.47
CA MET A 66 10.59 2.70 3.14
C MET A 66 11.01 1.56 2.22
N GLU A 67 10.67 1.63 0.93
CA GLU A 67 11.14 0.66 -0.09
C GLU A 67 12.67 0.60 -0.10
N ARG A 68 13.33 1.75 -0.01
CA ARG A 68 14.80 1.86 0.04
C ARG A 68 15.40 1.66 1.43
N GLY A 69 14.60 1.48 2.49
CA GLY A 69 15.09 1.34 3.87
C GLY A 69 15.74 2.61 4.45
N THR A 70 15.39 3.79 3.95
CA THR A 70 15.93 5.07 4.42
C THR A 70 15.11 5.64 5.58
N ARG A 71 15.71 6.51 6.42
CA ARG A 71 15.03 7.06 7.61
C ARG A 71 14.09 8.23 7.32
N ARG A 72 14.42 9.06 6.33
CA ARG A 72 13.70 10.31 6.07
C ARG A 72 12.50 10.05 5.16
N PRO A 73 11.27 10.42 5.56
CA PRO A 73 10.10 10.35 4.68
C PRO A 73 10.30 11.09 3.37
N ASP A 74 9.68 10.60 2.30
CA ASP A 74 9.72 11.27 1.00
C ASP A 74 9.10 12.67 1.08
N ALA A 75 9.58 13.57 0.21
CA ALA A 75 8.98 14.89 0.09
C ALA A 75 7.50 14.78 -0.33
N PRO A 76 6.62 15.72 0.07
CA PRO A 76 5.18 15.64 -0.23
C PRO A 76 4.86 15.41 -1.71
N LYS A 77 5.61 16.02 -2.64
CA LYS A 77 5.44 15.81 -4.08
C LYS A 77 5.54 14.33 -4.48
N VAL A 78 6.52 13.62 -3.93
CA VAL A 78 6.77 12.19 -4.21
C VAL A 78 5.71 11.34 -3.50
N ALA A 79 5.45 11.59 -2.21
CA ALA A 79 4.44 10.86 -1.46
C ALA A 79 3.05 10.94 -2.12
N HIS A 80 2.63 12.13 -2.56
CA HIS A 80 1.35 12.31 -3.24
C HIS A 80 1.29 11.60 -4.60
N ALA A 81 2.41 11.51 -5.33
CA ALA A 81 2.46 10.76 -6.58
C ALA A 81 2.23 9.26 -6.32
N VAL A 82 2.83 8.72 -5.27
CA VAL A 82 2.64 7.33 -4.86
C VAL A 82 1.20 7.06 -4.45
N VAL A 83 0.57 7.97 -3.68
CA VAL A 83 -0.85 7.85 -3.30
C VAL A 83 -1.74 7.76 -4.54
N ARG A 84 -1.55 8.68 -5.51
CA ARG A 84 -2.33 8.67 -6.75
C ARG A 84 -2.11 7.40 -7.57
N ALA A 85 -0.87 6.93 -7.66
CA ALA A 85 -0.53 5.70 -8.34
C ALA A 85 -1.19 4.48 -7.69
N ALA A 86 -1.17 4.39 -6.36
CA ALA A 86 -1.81 3.30 -5.63
C ALA A 86 -3.34 3.32 -5.77
N VAL A 87 -3.97 4.50 -5.90
CA VAL A 87 -5.41 4.62 -6.16
C VAL A 87 -5.78 4.21 -7.58
N ALA A 88 -4.87 4.36 -8.55
CA ALA A 88 -5.11 4.03 -9.96
C ALA A 88 -4.70 2.60 -10.35
N ALA A 89 -4.09 1.85 -9.42
CA ALA A 89 -3.56 0.50 -9.64
C ALA A 89 -4.64 -0.58 -9.65
#